data_AF-A0A7X3TLC5-F1
#
_entry.id   AF-A0A7X3TLC5-F1
#
_cell.length_a   1.000
_cell.length_b   1.000
_cell.length_c   1.000
_cell.angle_alpha   90.00
_cell.angle_beta   90.00
_cell.angle_gamma   90.00
#
_symmetry.space_group_name_H-M   'P 1'
#
loop_
_entity.id
_entity.type
_entity.pdbx_description
1 polymer ?
#
loop_
_entity_poly.entity_id
_entity_poly.type
_entity_poly.pdbx_seq_one_letter_code
_entity_poly.pdbx_strand_id
1 'polypeptide(L)'
;EGAAGGLVMATLAGFAASFYLQQSALFWTLGGLAVGALAMLGDLTVSMFKRRAGLKDSGRMLPGHGGMLDRMDSSIATAPLLGLLVFQPVGWLPL
;
A
#
# COMPACT_ATOMS: atom_id res chain seq x y z
N GLU A 1 -17.17 -2.53 -4.24
CA GLU A 1 -16.58 -3.79 -4.73
C GLU A 1 -15.06 -3.71 -4.88
N GLY A 2 -14.52 -2.74 -5.63
CA GLY A 2 -13.07 -2.59 -5.81
C GLY A 2 -12.25 -2.51 -4.52
N ALA A 3 -12.71 -1.75 -3.51
CA ALA A 3 -12.05 -1.70 -2.21
C ALA A 3 -12.05 -3.06 -1.50
N ALA A 4 -13.20 -3.73 -1.41
CA ALA A 4 -13.27 -5.05 -0.79
C ALA A 4 -12.38 -6.08 -1.51
N GLY A 5 -12.40 -6.09 -2.85
CA GLY A 5 -11.55 -6.97 -3.66
C GLY A 5 -10.06 -6.69 -3.49
N GLY A 6 -9.68 -5.40 -3.44
CA GLY A 6 -8.31 -4.99 -3.17
C GLY A 6 -7.84 -5.40 -1.77
N LEU A 7 -8.70 -5.30 -0.76
CA LEU A 7 -8.38 -5.70 0.60
C LEU A 7 -8.17 -7.21 0.70
N VAL A 8 -9.10 -7.99 0.12
CA VAL A 8 -9.02 -9.45 0.06
C VAL A 8 -7.74 -9.88 -0.64
N MET A 9 -7.41 -9.27 -1.79
CA MET A 9 -6.17 -9.62 -2.49
C MET A 9 -4.92 -9.22 -1.73
N ALA A 10 -4.89 -8.07 -1.05
CA ALA A 10 -3.75 -7.70 -0.21
C ALA A 10 -3.53 -8.69 0.95
N THR A 11 -4.62 -9.15 1.58
CA THR A 11 -4.57 -10.18 2.63
C THR A 11 -4.07 -11.53 2.08
N LEU A 12 -4.58 -11.96 0.92
CA LEU A 12 -4.14 -13.21 0.27
C LEU A 12 -2.68 -13.12 -0.19
N ALA A 13 -2.24 -11.97 -0.69
CA ALA A 13 -0.84 -11.73 -1.06
C ALA A 13 0.07 -11.80 0.17
N GLY A 14 -0.34 -11.22 1.31
CA GLY A 14 0.37 -11.36 2.59
C GLY A 14 0.47 -12.82 3.03
N PHE A 15 -0.64 -13.57 2.97
CA PHE A 15 -0.62 -15.00 3.26
C PHE A 15 0.33 -15.78 2.34
N ALA A 16 0.30 -15.52 1.03
CA ALA A 16 1.22 -16.12 0.07
C ALA A 16 2.70 -15.75 0.35
N ALA A 17 2.97 -14.50 0.72
CA ALA A 17 4.29 -14.02 1.08
C ALA A 17 4.88 -14.77 2.29
N SER A 18 4.04 -15.21 3.23
CA SER A 18 4.50 -16.00 4.37
C SER A 18 5.20 -17.30 3.99
N PHE A 19 4.71 -17.99 2.94
CA PHE A 19 5.33 -19.22 2.44
C PHE A 19 6.65 -18.94 1.74
N TYR A 20 6.71 -17.88 0.94
CA TYR A 20 7.93 -17.48 0.24
C TYR A 20 9.03 -17.05 1.21
N LEU A 21 8.66 -16.30 2.25
CA LEU A 21 9.58 -15.79 3.25
C LEU A 21 9.88 -16.80 4.37
N GLN A 22 9.16 -17.92 4.43
CA GLN A 22 9.25 -18.94 5.48
C GLN A 22 9.06 -18.35 6.89
N GLN A 23 8.11 -17.43 7.02
CA GLN A 23 7.82 -16.69 8.24
C GLN A 23 6.39 -16.95 8.73
N SER A 24 6.03 -16.43 9.90
CA SER A 24 4.69 -16.58 10.47
C SER A 24 3.59 -16.15 9.51
N ALA A 25 2.70 -17.09 9.15
CA ALA A 25 1.53 -16.82 8.31
C ALA A 25 0.60 -15.78 8.92
N LEU A 26 0.40 -15.82 10.25
CA LEU A 26 -0.44 -14.85 10.94
C LEU A 26 0.12 -13.43 10.81
N PHE A 27 1.43 -13.27 11.01
CA PHE A 27 2.10 -11.97 10.91
C PHE A 27 1.94 -11.35 9.52
N TRP A 28 2.26 -12.11 8.47
CA TRP A 28 2.18 -11.60 7.10
C TRP A 28 0.76 -11.43 6.58
N THR A 29 -0.20 -12.24 7.04
CA THR A 29 -1.63 -12.07 6.69
C THR A 29 -2.20 -10.79 7.29
N LEU A 30 -1.93 -10.54 8.58
CA LEU A 30 -2.32 -9.29 9.24
C LEU A 30 -1.58 -8.08 8.65
N GLY A 31 -0.29 -8.25 8.31
CA GLY A 31 0.50 -7.25 7.61
C GLY A 31 -0.09 -6.89 6.25
N GLY A 32 -0.46 -7.89 5.44
CA GLY A 32 -1.12 -7.69 4.14
C GLY A 32 -2.47 -6.98 4.25
N LEU A 33 -3.27 -7.32 5.27
CA LEU A 33 -4.52 -6.60 5.58
C LEU A 33 -4.25 -5.12 5.91
N ALA A 34 -3.27 -4.85 6.78
CA ALA A 34 -2.92 -3.49 7.19
C ALA A 34 -2.36 -2.65 6.03
N VAL A 35 -1.50 -3.24 5.19
CA VAL A 35 -0.97 -2.61 3.97
C VAL A 35 -2.10 -2.32 2.99
N GLY A 36 -3.02 -3.27 2.77
CA GLY A 36 -4.18 -3.06 1.89
C GLY A 36 -5.08 -1.91 2.37
N ALA A 37 -5.31 -1.82 3.67
CA ALA A 37 -6.07 -0.71 4.26
C ALA A 37 -5.35 0.64 4.09
N LEU A 38 -4.03 0.69 4.36
CA LEU A 38 -3.23 1.91 4.15
C LEU A 38 -3.17 2.34 2.68
N ALA A 39 -3.08 1.40 1.75
CA ALA A 39 -3.10 1.69 0.32
C ALA A 39 -4.37 2.46 -0.08
N MET A 40 -5.54 2.01 0.41
CA MET A 40 -6.82 2.69 0.18
C MET A 40 -6.86 4.06 0.82
N LEU A 41 -6.38 4.18 2.06
CA LEU A 41 -6.32 5.48 2.74
C LEU A 41 -5.40 6.46 2.01
N GLY A 42 -4.27 5.99 1.46
CA GLY A 42 -3.34 6.78 0.66
C GLY A 42 -3.98 7.35 -0.61
N ASP A 43 -4.59 6.49 -1.42
CA ASP A 43 -5.31 6.86 -2.65
C ASP A 43 -6.45 7.86 -2.37
N LEU A 44 -7.24 7.61 -1.32
CA LEU A 44 -8.30 8.53 -0.91
C LEU A 44 -7.75 9.88 -0.42
N THR A 45 -6.63 9.88 0.31
CA THR A 45 -5.99 11.10 0.80
C THR A 45 -5.55 11.98 -0.38
N VAL A 46 -4.84 11.41 -1.35
CA VAL A 46 -4.40 12.15 -2.54
C VAL A 46 -5.59 12.61 -3.38
N SER A 47 -6.61 11.76 -3.53
CA SER A 47 -7.86 12.13 -4.19
C SER A 47 -8.56 13.32 -3.52
N MET A 48 -8.56 13.40 -2.18
CA MET A 48 -9.11 14.56 -1.46
C MET A 48 -8.25 15.82 -1.65
N PHE A 49 -6.92 15.69 -1.62
CA PHE A 49 -6.02 16.82 -1.87
C PHE A 49 -6.23 17.43 -3.26
N LYS A 50 -6.36 16.59 -4.29
CA LYS A 50 -6.66 17.03 -5.66
C LYS A 50 -7.95 17.86 -5.72
N ARG A 51 -9.03 17.39 -5.08
CA ARG A 51 -10.31 18.11 -5.02
C ARG A 51 -10.19 19.46 -4.32
N ARG A 52 -9.41 19.55 -3.24
CA ARG A 52 -9.17 20.82 -2.54
C ARG A 52 -8.34 21.81 -3.36
N ALA A 53 -7.42 21.30 -4.18
CA ALA A 53 -6.62 22.12 -5.08
C ALA A 53 -7.36 22.54 -6.37
N GLY A 54 -8.60 22.08 -6.58
CA GLY A 54 -9.35 22.31 -7.82
C GLY A 54 -8.78 21.58 -9.03
N LEU A 55 -7.91 20.60 -8.81
CA LEU A 55 -7.22 19.82 -9.83
C LEU A 55 -7.82 18.42 -9.91
N LYS A 56 -7.87 17.85 -11.12
CA LYS A 56 -8.32 16.46 -11.33
C LYS A 56 -7.17 15.46 -11.29
N ASP A 57 -6.06 15.83 -11.93
CA ASP A 57 -4.85 15.02 -12.04
C ASP A 57 -3.67 15.76 -11.41
N SER A 58 -2.73 15.02 -10.82
CA SER A 58 -1.57 15.63 -10.14
C SER A 58 -0.52 16.19 -11.11
N GLY A 59 -0.69 15.98 -12.42
CA GLY A 59 0.25 16.39 -13.46
C GLY A 59 -0.05 15.76 -14.83
N ARG A 60 0.77 16.07 -15.84
CA ARG A 60 0.64 15.59 -17.24
C ARG A 60 1.88 14.84 -17.74
N MET A 61 2.60 14.17 -16.83
CA MET A 61 3.92 13.61 -17.12
C MET A 61 3.89 12.49 -18.19
N LEU A 62 2.76 11.78 -18.33
CA LEU A 62 2.55 10.76 -19.36
C LEU A 62 1.29 11.09 -20.19
N PRO A 63 1.39 11.25 -21.53
CA PRO A 63 0.24 11.47 -22.38
C PRO A 63 -0.82 10.37 -22.18
N GLY A 64 -2.03 10.76 -21.82
CA GLY A 64 -3.17 9.86 -21.61
C GLY A 64 -3.23 9.10 -20.27
N HIS A 65 -2.27 9.29 -19.36
CA HIS A 65 -2.08 8.40 -18.20
C HIS A 65 -2.11 9.08 -16.82
N GLY A 66 -2.47 10.36 -16.75
CA GLY A 66 -2.56 11.13 -15.50
C GLY A 66 -1.20 11.57 -14.95
N GLY A 67 -1.18 11.94 -13.67
CA GLY A 67 0.03 12.40 -12.98
C GLY A 67 0.86 11.24 -12.39
N MET A 68 2.16 11.46 -12.21
CA MET A 68 3.04 10.48 -11.56
C MET A 68 2.61 10.18 -10.12
N LEU A 69 2.09 11.20 -9.41
CA LEU A 69 1.64 11.06 -8.02
C LEU A 69 0.41 10.14 -7.91
N ASP A 70 -0.47 10.17 -8.90
CA ASP A 70 -1.65 9.31 -8.98
C ASP A 70 -1.30 7.82 -9.15
N ARG A 71 -0.05 7.50 -9.51
CA ARG A 71 0.46 6.13 -9.60
C ARG A 71 1.20 5.67 -8.36
N MET A 72 1.70 6.62 -7.57
CA MET A 72 2.55 6.35 -6.42
C MET A 72 1.84 6.60 -5.10
N ASP A 73 0.63 7.17 -5.07
CA ASP A 73 -0.08 7.56 -3.85
C ASP A 73 -0.25 6.42 -2.84
N SER A 74 -0.76 5.28 -3.30
CA SER A 74 -0.95 4.07 -2.50
C SER A 74 0.39 3.41 -2.13
N SER A 75 1.39 3.49 -3.01
CA SER A 75 2.74 2.95 -2.75
C SER A 75 3.50 3.78 -1.70
N ILE A 76 3.39 5.11 -1.77
CA ILE A 76 4.01 6.04 -0.81
C ILE A 76 3.39 5.85 0.57
N ALA A 77 2.06 5.68 0.64
CA ALA A 77 1.36 5.45 1.90
C ALA A 77 1.73 4.12 2.56
N THR A 78 2.02 3.09 1.76
CA THR A 78 2.31 1.73 2.26
C THR A 78 3.78 1.44 2.49
N ALA A 79 4.69 2.13 1.79
CA ALA A 79 6.13 1.89 1.88
C ALA A 79 6.69 1.87 3.31
N PRO A 80 6.32 2.78 4.24
CA PRO A 80 6.83 2.74 5.61
C PRO A 80 6.40 1.48 6.37
N LEU A 81 5.13 1.09 6.25
CA LEU A 81 4.61 -0.11 6.92
C LEU A 81 5.22 -1.38 6.31
N LEU A 82 5.32 -1.45 4.99
CA LEU A 82 5.93 -2.59 4.30
C LEU A 82 7.40 -2.74 4.70
N GLY A 83 8.15 -1.62 4.74
CA GLY A 83 9.52 -1.60 5.23
C GLY A 83 9.60 -2.15 6.65
N LEU A 84 8.75 -1.66 7.56
CA LEU A 84 8.68 -2.18 8.92
C LEU A 84 8.43 -3.70 8.93
N LEU A 85 7.41 -4.19 8.23
CA LEU A 85 7.08 -5.62 8.19
C LEU A 85 8.22 -6.50 7.67
N VAL A 86 9.04 -5.99 6.75
CA VAL A 86 10.21 -6.71 6.23
C VAL A 86 11.40 -6.64 7.19
N PHE A 87 11.65 -5.47 7.80
CA PHE A 87 12.83 -5.24 8.64
C PHE A 87 12.64 -5.66 10.12
N GLN A 88 11.42 -5.79 10.64
CA GLN A 88 11.17 -6.31 12.00
C GLN A 88 11.57 -7.80 12.18
N PRO A 89 11.16 -8.73 11.29
CA PRO A 89 11.48 -10.16 11.45
C PRO A 89 12.94 -10.50 11.14
N VAL A 90 13.64 -9.63 10.41
CA VAL A 90 15.10 -9.71 10.23
C VAL A 90 15.70 -8.94 11.41
N GLY A 91 16.13 -9.62 12.47
CA GLY A 91 16.49 -9.04 13.79
C GLY A 91 17.57 -7.94 13.83
N TRP A 92 17.29 -6.77 13.26
CA TRP A 92 18.17 -5.59 13.23
C TRP A 92 17.75 -4.49 14.20
N LEU A 93 16.68 -4.69 14.99
CA LEU A 93 16.33 -3.77 16.06
C LEU A 93 16.82 -4.31 17.41
N PRO A 94 17.86 -3.70 17.99
CA PRO A 94 18.13 -3.83 19.40
C PRO A 94 17.10 -2.96 20.13
N LEU A 95 15.96 -3.55 20.48
CA LEU A 95 15.12 -3.04 21.57
C LEU A 95 15.34 -3.93 22.79
#